data_AF-A0A1H6LT95-F1
#
_entry.id   AF-A0A1H6LT95-F1
#
_cell.length_a   1.000
_cell.length_b   1.000
_cell.length_c   1.000
_cell.angle_alpha   90.00
_cell.angle_beta   90.00
_cell.angle_gamma   90.00
#
_symmetry.space_group_name_H-M   'P 1'
#
loop_
_entity.id
_entity.type
_entity.pdbx_description
1 polymer ?
#
loop_
_entity_poly.entity_id
_entity_poly.type
_entity_poly.pdbx_seq_one_letter_code
_entity_poly.pdbx_strand_id
1 'polypeptide(L)' 'MFYTTSAFLWSWALLNKESQAYKLNLMLIVFGLILFGLAVEFMQDVLPTKRSFEWLDVLCNTLGVLFGTGIYLICTKK' A
#
# COMPACT_ATOMS: atom_id res chain seq x y z
N MET A 1 -8.59 -5.58 1.08
CA MET A 1 -7.97 -6.60 0.19
C MET A 1 -7.09 -5.95 -0.88
N PHE A 2 -7.60 -4.98 -1.66
CA PHE A 2 -6.84 -4.29 -2.72
C PHE A 2 -5.44 -3.79 -2.28
N TYR A 3 -5.34 -3.03 -1.19
CA TYR A 3 -4.07 -2.49 -0.71
C TYR A 3 -3.08 -3.58 -0.25
N THR A 4 -3.59 -4.66 0.34
CA THR A 4 -2.77 -5.84 0.71
C THR A 4 -2.18 -6.51 -0.52
N THR A 5 -3.02 -6.82 -1.51
CA THR A 5 -2.59 -7.46 -2.75
C THR A 5 -1.61 -6.58 -3.51
N SER A 6 -1.88 -5.28 -3.60
CA SER A 6 -0.99 -4.32 -4.29
C SER A 6 0.36 -4.20 -3.60
N ALA A 7 0.38 -4.03 -2.27
CA ALA A 7 1.63 -3.95 -1.50
C ALA A 7 2.48 -5.21 -1.67
N PHE A 8 1.87 -6.40 -1.65
CA PHE A 8 2.57 -7.65 -1.90
C PHE A 8 3.10 -7.75 -3.33
N LEU A 9 2.23 -7.62 -4.33
CA LEU A 9 2.59 -7.85 -5.74
C LEU A 9 3.60 -6.84 -6.26
N TRP A 10 3.47 -5.57 -5.89
CA TRP A 10 4.40 -4.53 -6.34
C TRP A 10 5.76 -4.69 -5.67
N SER A 11 5.78 -5.02 -4.39
CA SER A 11 7.03 -5.34 -3.70
C SER A 11 7.72 -6.55 -4.35
N TRP A 12 6.95 -7.60 -4.68
CA TRP A 12 7.47 -8.79 -5.34
C TRP A 12 7.99 -8.51 -6.76
N ALA A 13 7.26 -7.73 -7.54
CA ALA A 13 7.60 -7.48 -8.95
C ALA A 13 8.73 -6.45 -9.13
N LEU A 14 8.81 -5.44 -8.26
CA LEU A 14 9.66 -4.27 -8.47
C LEU A 14 10.92 -4.23 -7.58
N LEU A 15 10.95 -4.98 -6.48
CA LEU A 15 12.10 -4.92 -5.57
C LEU A 15 13.16 -5.97 -5.93
N ASN A 16 14.38 -5.50 -6.10
CA ASN A 16 15.57 -6.33 -6.18
C ASN A 16 16.33 -6.27 -4.86
N LYS A 17 16.46 -7.40 -4.15
CA LYS A 17 17.12 -7.49 -2.84
C LYS A 17 18.62 -7.19 -2.87
N GLU A 18 19.26 -7.40 -4.01
CA GLU A 18 20.70 -7.12 -4.19
C GLU A 18 20.95 -5.63 -4.51
N SER A 19 19.88 -4.84 -4.75
CA SER A 19 20.00 -3.41 -5.03
C SER A 19 20.24 -2.60 -3.75
N GLN A 20 21.18 -1.66 -3.80
CA GLN A 20 21.42 -0.69 -2.72
C GLN A 20 20.19 0.18 -2.42
N ALA A 21 19.29 0.35 -3.40
CA ALA A 21 18.07 1.12 -3.27
C ALA A 21 16.89 0.32 -2.68
N TYR A 22 17.07 -0.96 -2.32
CA TYR A 22 15.99 -1.85 -1.89
C TYR A 22 15.09 -1.25 -0.80
N LYS A 23 15.69 -0.74 0.28
CA LYS A 23 14.95 -0.17 1.42
C LYS A 23 14.20 1.10 1.03
N LEU A 24 14.82 1.95 0.21
CA LEU A 24 14.19 3.17 -0.30
C LEU A 24 12.98 2.82 -1.17
N ASN A 25 13.14 1.89 -2.11
CA ASN A 25 12.06 1.47 -3.01
C ASN A 25 10.90 0.82 -2.24
N LEU A 26 11.20 -0.01 -1.24
CA LEU A 26 10.17 -0.59 -0.38
C LEU A 26 9.41 0.50 0.38
N MET A 27 10.11 1.49 0.94
CA MET A 27 9.49 2.63 1.62
C MET A 27 8.62 3.45 0.66
N LEU A 28 9.08 3.70 -0.57
CA LEU A 28 8.32 4.41 -1.60
C LEU A 28 7.04 3.66 -1.98
N ILE A 29 7.07 2.33 -2.09
CA ILE A 29 5.86 1.52 -2.34
C ILE A 29 4.87 1.66 -1.18
N VAL A 30 5.35 1.49 0.06
CA VAL A 30 4.49 1.56 1.26
C VAL A 30 3.85 2.95 1.38
N PHE A 31 4.67 3.99 1.34
CA PHE A 31 4.19 5.36 1.48
C PHE A 31 3.31 5.77 0.31
N GLY A 32 3.67 5.38 -0.92
CA GLY A 32 2.89 5.62 -2.12
C GLY A 32 1.50 5.01 -2.05
N LEU A 33 1.37 3.77 -1.56
CA LEU A 33 0.07 3.12 -1.42
C LEU A 33 -0.79 3.72 -0.30
N ILE A 34 -0.18 4.17 0.81
CA ILE A 34 -0.91 4.88 1.88
C ILE A 34 -1.43 6.23 1.36
N LEU A 35 -0.58 7.01 0.68
CA LEU A 35 -0.99 8.27 0.07
C LEU A 35 -2.06 8.07 -1.00
N PHE A 36 -1.94 7.03 -1.83
CA PHE A 36 -2.95 6.68 -2.82
C PHE A 36 -4.29 6.37 -2.16
N GLY A 37 -4.30 5.62 -1.05
CA GLY A 37 -5.52 5.35 -0.30
C GLY A 37 -6.15 6.59 0.29
N LEU A 38 -5.36 7.46 0.91
CA LEU A 38 -5.85 8.73 1.43
C LEU A 38 -6.42 9.63 0.32
N ALA A 39 -5.75 9.68 -0.84
CA ALA A 39 -6.23 10.45 -1.99
C ALA A 39 -7.57 9.91 -2.51
N VAL A 40 -7.75 8.59 -2.55
CA VAL A 40 -9.03 7.99 -2.94
C VAL A 40 -10.15 8.37 -1.97
N GLU A 41 -9.90 8.39 -0.66
CA GLU A 41 -10.90 8.84 0.33
C GLU A 41 -11.32 10.30 0.10
N PHE A 42 -10.35 11.20 -0.14
CA PHE A 42 -10.67 12.58 -0.52
C PHE A 42 -11.45 12.68 -1.83
N MET A 43 -11.09 11.87 -2.83
CA MET A 43 -11.80 11.85 -4.11
C MET A 43 -13.22 11.32 -3.97
N GLN A 44 -13.47 10.34 -3.09
CA GLN A 44 -14.81 9.83 -2.85
C GLN A 44 -15.74 10.90 -2.28
N ASP A 45 -15.23 11.76 -1.40
CA ASP A 45 -15.96 12.86 -0.79
C ASP A 45 -16.30 13.98 -1.79
N VAL A 46 -15.38 14.27 -2.72
CA VAL A 46 -15.55 15.34 -3.72
C VAL A 46 -16.36 14.89 -4.94
N LEU A 47 -16.20 13.64 -5.37
CA LEU A 47 -16.86 13.10 -6.56
C LEU A 47 -18.26 12.56 -6.23
N PRO A 48 -19.20 12.49 -7.20
CA PRO A 48 -20.57 12.01 -6.98
C PRO A 48 -20.63 10.48 -6.84
N THR A 49 -19.95 9.92 -5.84
CA THR A 49 -19.78 8.47 -5.62
C THR A 49 -20.78 7.88 -4.61
N LYS A 50 -21.62 8.72 -3.98
CA LYS A 50 -22.49 8.37 -2.83
C LYS A 50 -21.71 7.82 -1.62
N ARG A 51 -20.41 8.11 -1.53
CA ARG A 51 -19.53 7.80 -0.39
C ARG A 51 -19.02 9.11 0.21
N SER A 52 -18.71 9.07 1.50
CA SER A 52 -18.03 10.13 2.24
C SER A 52 -16.61 9.69 2.56
N PHE A 53 -15.77 10.65 2.94
CA PHE A 53 -14.49 10.35 3.56
C PHE A 53 -14.68 9.54 4.86
N GLU A 54 -14.05 8.38 4.99
CA GLU A 54 -14.15 7.55 6.19
C GLU A 54 -12.77 7.24 6.80
N TRP A 55 -12.56 7.66 8.05
CA TRP A 55 -11.30 7.37 8.77
C TRP A 55 -11.02 5.88 8.95
N LEU A 56 -12.09 5.07 9.05
CA LEU A 56 -11.95 3.62 9.13
C LEU A 56 -11.41 3.03 7.83
N ASP A 57 -11.79 3.58 6.68
CA ASP A 57 -11.28 3.14 5.39
C ASP A 57 -9.79 3.51 5.25
N VAL A 58 -9.37 4.70 5.71
CA VAL A 58 -7.95 5.08 5.81
C VAL A 58 -7.16 4.07 6.66
N LEU A 59 -7.69 3.73 7.85
CA LEU A 59 -7.05 2.77 8.76
C LEU A 59 -6.96 1.38 8.13
N CYS A 60 -8.05 0.86 7.57
CA CYS A 60 -8.10 -0.46 6.93
C CYS A 60 -7.18 -0.53 5.70
N ASN A 61 -7.11 0.52 4.90
CA ASN A 61 -6.21 0.61 3.75
C ASN A 61 -4.74 0.58 4.22
N THR A 62 -4.41 1.37 5.24
CA THR A 62 -3.06 1.41 5.84
C THR A 62 -2.66 0.05 6.42
N LEU A 63 -3.52 -0.57 7.22
CA LEU A 63 -3.30 -1.93 7.73
C LEU A 63 -3.14 -2.95 6.60
N GLY A 64 -3.90 -2.77 5.52
CA GLY A 64 -3.78 -3.57 4.31
C GLY A 64 -2.38 -3.50 3.70
N VAL A 65 -1.83 -2.30 3.53
CA VAL A 65 -0.46 -2.07 3.03
C VAL A 65 0.57 -2.72 3.95
N LEU A 66 0.46 -2.52 5.27
CA LEU A 66 1.38 -3.11 6.25
C LEU A 66 1.35 -4.63 6.22
N PHE A 67 0.16 -5.22 6.14
CA PHE A 67 0.00 -6.68 6.09
C PHE A 67 0.56 -7.26 4.79
N GLY A 68 0.27 -6.66 3.64
CA GLY A 68 0.79 -7.09 2.34
C GLY A 68 2.32 -7.00 2.26
N THR A 69 2.88 -5.93 2.83
CA THR A 69 4.34 -5.75 2.98
C THR A 69 4.93 -6.81 3.90
N GLY A 70 4.28 -7.10 5.04
CA GLY A 70 4.69 -8.16 5.97
C GLY A 70 4.73 -9.54 5.30
N ILE A 71 3.69 -9.90 4.54
CA ILE A 71 3.65 -11.14 3.76
C ILE A 71 4.83 -11.20 2.78
N TYR A 72 5.06 -10.12 2.02
CA TYR A 72 6.19 -10.05 1.09
C TYR A 72 7.54 -10.29 1.80
N LEU A 73 7.76 -9.67 2.95
CA LEU A 73 8.99 -9.85 3.73
C LEU A 73 9.16 -11.27 4.26
N ILE A 74 8.08 -11.93 4.68
CA ILE A 74 8.10 -13.33 5.13
C ILE A 74 8.38 -14.27 3.96
N CYS A 75 7.62 -14.16 2.86
CA CYS A 75 7.74 -15.05 1.71
C CYS A 75 9.09 -14.94 0.98
N THR A 76 9.74 -13.78 1.07
CA THR A 76 11.03 -13.57 0.42
C THR A 76 12.21 -13.68 1.39
N LYS A 77 11.96 -13.93 2.67
CA LYS A 77 13.03 -14.12 3.66
C LYS A 77 13.91 -15.29 3.19
N LYS A 78 15.19 -15.01 2.92
CA LYS A 78 16.20 -16.07 2.70
C LYS A 78 16.53 -16.68 4.06
#